data_AF-K5ZHX2-F1
#
_entry.id   AF-K5ZHX2-F1
#
_cell.length_a   1.000
_cell.length_b   1.000
_cell.length_c   1.000
_cell.angle_alpha   90.00
_cell.angle_beta   90.00
_cell.angle_gamma   90.00
#
_symmetry.space_group_name_H-M   'P 1'
#
loop_
_entity.id
_entity.type
_entity.pdbx_description
1 polymer ?
#
loop_
_entity_poly.entity_id
_entity_poly.type
_entity_poly.pdbx_seq_one_letter_code
_entity_poly.pdbx_strand_id
1 'polypeptide(L)'
;MAVDRYSKVCNNLGIFQVSKNNNEYTSIKGLLYNKDMTELILCPPGIGRYKDKITLPNTLNELKGDIFYSCSTAIFVLILPPSIKYISKNVFRTFTTPVRYLVIQSEHLEIECDTFSRRRMKIFCFSKTPPYCDGDIGDITLFVYPEYQSIYETDPFWSKCAIIGMSLENLDIL
;
A
#
# COMPACT_ATOMS: atom_id res chain seq x y z
N MET A 1 -1.67 2.86 -23.64
CA MET A 1 -2.28 4.17 -23.34
C MET A 1 -3.80 4.10 -23.57
N ALA A 2 -4.56 3.55 -22.62
CA ALA A 2 -6.04 3.58 -22.63
C ALA A 2 -6.61 4.59 -21.61
N VAL A 3 -5.75 5.13 -20.76
CA VAL A 3 -6.12 5.98 -19.60
C VAL A 3 -6.39 7.44 -20.00
N ASP A 4 -5.80 7.90 -21.12
CA ASP A 4 -5.88 9.29 -21.59
C ASP A 4 -7.24 9.71 -22.20
N ARG A 5 -8.09 8.76 -22.62
CA ARG A 5 -9.37 9.14 -23.27
C ARG A 5 -10.49 9.49 -22.30
N TYR A 6 -10.41 9.06 -21.03
CA TYR A 6 -11.56 9.15 -20.11
C TYR A 6 -11.22 9.53 -18.67
N SER A 7 -9.94 9.64 -18.32
CA SER A 7 -9.49 10.26 -17.08
C SER A 7 -8.65 11.49 -17.46
N LYS A 8 -9.06 12.68 -17.00
CA LYS A 8 -8.24 13.87 -17.19
C LYS A 8 -7.27 13.93 -16.02
N VAL A 9 -5.98 13.93 -16.34
CA VAL A 9 -4.94 14.33 -15.39
C VAL A 9 -5.13 15.83 -15.14
N CYS A 10 -5.61 16.19 -13.95
CA CYS A 10 -5.93 17.58 -13.62
C CYS A 10 -4.80 18.20 -12.79
N ASN A 11 -4.33 19.35 -13.25
CA ASN A 11 -3.35 20.26 -12.61
C ASN A 11 -1.88 19.80 -12.69
N ASN A 12 -0.95 20.71 -12.36
CA ASN A 12 0.50 20.43 -12.26
C ASN A 12 0.85 19.31 -11.26
N LEU A 13 -0.12 18.88 -10.43
CA LEU A 13 0.00 17.77 -9.47
C LEU A 13 -0.31 16.40 -10.10
N GLY A 14 -0.94 16.36 -11.27
CA GLY A 14 -1.10 15.12 -12.02
C GLY A 14 -2.10 14.09 -11.45
N ILE A 15 -3.09 14.50 -10.65
CA ILE A 15 -4.13 13.61 -10.07
C ILE A 15 -5.25 13.27 -11.06
N PHE A 16 -5.95 12.15 -10.87
CA PHE A 16 -7.06 11.75 -11.75
C PHE A 16 -8.40 12.34 -11.32
N GLN A 17 -9.11 12.94 -12.27
CA GLN A 17 -10.55 13.21 -12.15
C GLN A 17 -11.29 12.44 -13.23
N VAL A 18 -12.32 11.71 -12.80
CA VAL A 18 -13.16 10.89 -13.67
C VAL A 18 -14.59 11.40 -13.56
N SER A 19 -15.24 11.61 -14.70
CA SER A 19 -16.64 12.01 -14.75
C SER A 19 -17.54 10.98 -14.08
N LYS A 20 -18.58 11.42 -13.36
CA LYS A 20 -19.58 10.52 -12.76
C LYS A 20 -20.28 9.64 -13.81
N ASN A 21 -20.38 10.14 -15.05
CA ASN A 21 -21.00 9.44 -16.18
C ASN A 21 -20.07 8.43 -16.87
N ASN A 22 -18.83 8.29 -16.40
CA ASN A 22 -17.92 7.26 -16.90
C ASN A 22 -18.38 5.90 -16.38
N ASN A 23 -18.60 4.93 -17.27
CA ASN A 23 -19.08 3.59 -16.92
C ASN A 23 -17.96 2.59 -16.65
N GLU A 24 -16.71 2.93 -16.99
CA GLU A 24 -15.56 2.03 -16.88
C GLU A 24 -14.72 2.32 -15.64
N TYR A 25 -14.62 3.60 -15.26
CA TYR A 25 -13.69 4.06 -14.24
C TYR A 25 -14.35 5.00 -13.22
N THR A 26 -13.71 5.11 -12.06
CA THR A 26 -14.00 6.13 -11.06
C THR A 26 -12.72 6.65 -10.42
N SER A 27 -12.78 7.80 -9.75
CA SER A 27 -11.66 8.33 -8.99
C SER A 27 -12.08 8.68 -7.56
N ILE A 28 -11.28 8.23 -6.60
CA ILE A 28 -11.42 8.60 -5.18
C ILE A 28 -10.15 9.31 -4.75
N LYS A 29 -10.29 10.55 -4.26
CA LYS A 29 -9.18 11.38 -3.79
C LYS A 29 -8.01 11.47 -4.79
N GLY A 30 -8.30 11.36 -6.09
CA GLY A 30 -7.29 11.43 -7.16
C GLY A 30 -6.74 10.08 -7.63
N LEU A 31 -6.97 8.98 -6.91
CA LEU A 31 -6.59 7.62 -7.32
C LEU A 31 -7.59 7.08 -8.35
N LEU A 32 -7.10 6.39 -9.37
CA LEU A 32 -7.94 5.81 -10.44
C LEU A 32 -8.29 4.35 -10.15
N TYR A 33 -9.57 4.03 -10.22
CA TYR A 33 -10.10 2.67 -10.02
C TYR A 33 -10.97 2.26 -11.20
N ASN A 34 -11.23 0.95 -11.32
CA ASN A 34 -12.36 0.48 -12.12
C ASN A 34 -13.69 0.98 -11.50
N LYS A 35 -14.78 0.95 -12.27
CA LYS A 35 -16.06 1.54 -11.86
C LYS A 35 -16.56 1.02 -10.51
N ASP A 36 -16.41 -0.27 -10.27
CA ASP A 36 -16.86 -0.97 -9.06
C ASP A 36 -15.89 -0.84 -7.88
N MET A 37 -14.73 -0.21 -8.09
CA MET A 37 -13.66 -0.01 -7.10
C MET A 37 -13.10 -1.31 -6.52
N THR A 38 -13.21 -2.41 -7.27
CA THR A 38 -12.61 -3.70 -6.93
C THR A 38 -11.16 -3.80 -7.36
N GLU A 39 -10.70 -2.88 -8.23
CA GLU A 39 -9.32 -2.78 -8.70
C GLU A 39 -8.81 -1.33 -8.63
N LEU A 40 -7.66 -1.14 -7.99
CA LEU A 40 -6.88 0.10 -8.09
C LEU A 40 -6.05 0.03 -9.37
N ILE A 41 -6.36 0.90 -10.33
CA ILE A 41 -5.74 0.88 -11.65
C ILE A 41 -4.42 1.66 -11.64
N LEU A 42 -4.44 2.85 -11.04
CA LEU A 42 -3.28 3.72 -11.09
C LEU A 42 -3.24 4.74 -9.96
N CYS A 43 -2.06 4.87 -9.38
CA CYS A 43 -1.66 5.93 -8.49
C CYS A 43 -1.01 7.07 -9.30
N PRO A 44 -1.54 8.31 -9.26
CA PRO A 44 -1.02 9.40 -10.06
C PRO A 44 0.32 9.96 -9.54
N PRO A 45 1.09 10.68 -10.40
CA PRO A 45 2.39 11.25 -10.07
C PRO A 45 2.44 12.15 -8.83
N GLY A 46 1.42 12.97 -8.58
CA GLY A 46 1.35 13.86 -7.42
C GLY A 46 0.19 13.56 -6.49
N ILE A 47 -0.07 12.29 -6.25
CA ILE A 47 -1.08 11.86 -5.26
C ILE A 47 -0.74 12.36 -3.85
N GLY A 48 0.54 12.41 -3.51
CA GLY A 48 1.01 12.59 -2.14
C GLY A 48 1.46 14.02 -1.89
N ARG A 49 0.99 14.61 -0.78
CA ARG A 49 1.56 15.81 -0.18
C ARG A 49 2.31 15.46 1.10
N TYR A 50 3.01 16.44 1.65
CA TYR A 50 3.74 16.27 2.91
C TYR A 50 2.80 15.75 4.01
N LYS A 51 3.11 14.56 4.54
CA LYS A 51 2.34 13.84 5.58
C LYS A 51 0.95 13.34 5.17
N ASP A 52 0.66 13.21 3.87
CA ASP A 52 -0.63 12.68 3.43
C ASP A 52 -0.80 11.19 3.73
N LYS A 53 -2.03 10.85 4.11
CA LYS A 53 -2.49 9.48 4.37
C LYS A 53 -3.40 9.04 3.23
N ILE A 54 -3.06 7.92 2.62
CA ILE A 54 -3.85 7.28 1.57
C ILE A 54 -4.52 6.05 2.15
N THR A 55 -5.84 6.08 2.26
CA THR A 55 -6.65 4.92 2.65
C THR A 55 -7.30 4.33 1.42
N LEU A 56 -6.97 3.07 1.14
CA LEU A 56 -7.59 2.31 0.06
C LEU A 56 -8.95 1.75 0.51
N PRO A 57 -9.95 1.67 -0.39
CA PRO A 57 -11.31 1.28 -0.01
C PRO A 57 -11.44 -0.22 0.27
N ASN A 58 -12.37 -0.58 1.15
CA ASN A 58 -12.68 -1.98 1.53
C ASN A 58 -13.27 -2.83 0.40
N THR A 59 -13.48 -2.25 -0.78
CA THR A 59 -13.90 -2.97 -1.99
C THR A 59 -12.74 -3.68 -2.68
N LEU A 60 -11.49 -3.31 -2.38
CA LEU A 60 -10.31 -3.98 -2.92
C LEU A 60 -10.05 -5.31 -2.20
N ASN A 61 -9.84 -6.36 -2.99
CA ASN A 61 -9.37 -7.66 -2.49
C ASN A 61 -7.92 -7.93 -2.86
N GLU A 62 -7.36 -7.21 -3.83
CA GLU A 62 -6.01 -7.43 -4.32
C GLU A 62 -5.35 -6.15 -4.84
N LEU A 63 -4.02 -6.06 -4.72
CA LEU A 63 -3.20 -5.06 -5.38
C LEU A 63 -2.33 -5.75 -6.43
N LYS A 64 -2.60 -5.47 -7.70
CA LYS A 64 -1.92 -6.09 -8.83
C LYS A 64 -1.23 -5.06 -9.72
N GLY A 65 -0.12 -5.47 -10.33
CA GLY A 65 0.57 -4.69 -11.36
C GLY A 65 1.34 -3.48 -10.82
N ASP A 66 1.91 -2.70 -11.74
CA ASP A 66 2.74 -1.53 -11.41
C ASP A 66 1.88 -0.28 -11.11
N ILE A 67 0.92 -0.38 -10.19
CA ILE A 67 -0.02 0.70 -9.85
C ILE A 67 0.66 1.99 -9.38
N PHE A 68 1.92 1.91 -8.91
CA PHE A 68 2.73 3.05 -8.49
C PHE A 68 3.80 3.46 -9.51
N TYR A 69 3.80 2.92 -10.74
CA TYR A 69 4.80 3.23 -11.78
C TYR A 69 4.97 4.71 -12.07
N SER A 70 3.86 5.44 -12.16
CA SER A 70 3.88 6.87 -12.47
C SER A 70 4.01 7.75 -11.23
N CYS A 71 4.04 7.17 -10.02
CA CYS A 71 3.99 7.93 -8.78
C CYS A 71 5.36 8.54 -8.46
N SER A 72 5.42 9.89 -8.48
CA SER A 72 6.65 10.67 -8.30
C SER A 72 6.71 11.38 -6.94
N THR A 73 5.66 11.27 -6.13
CA THR A 73 5.59 11.82 -4.79
C THR A 73 5.71 10.74 -3.73
N ALA A 74 6.47 11.02 -2.67
CA ALA A 74 6.50 10.16 -1.50
C ALA A 74 5.12 10.07 -0.84
N ILE A 75 4.71 8.85 -0.50
CA ILE A 75 3.47 8.59 0.26
C ILE A 75 3.87 8.47 1.72
N PHE A 76 3.29 9.29 2.59
CA PHE A 76 3.65 9.24 4.01
C PHE A 76 3.03 8.01 4.68
N VAL A 77 1.71 7.81 4.57
CA VAL A 77 1.04 6.60 5.07
C VAL A 77 0.19 5.99 3.97
N LEU A 78 0.37 4.71 3.68
CA LEU A 78 -0.53 3.91 2.85
C LEU A 78 -1.25 2.89 3.73
N ILE A 79 -2.57 3.00 3.81
CA ILE A 79 -3.43 2.11 4.61
C ILE A 79 -4.12 1.12 3.69
N LEU A 80 -3.75 -0.15 3.84
CA LEU A 80 -4.41 -1.26 3.17
C LEU A 80 -5.69 -1.64 3.93
N PRO A 81 -6.81 -1.89 3.23
CA PRO A 81 -8.06 -2.20 3.87
C PRO A 81 -8.03 -3.62 4.46
N PRO A 82 -8.90 -3.95 5.44
CA PRO A 82 -8.98 -5.30 6.01
C PRO A 82 -9.42 -6.37 4.98
N SER A 83 -10.06 -5.94 3.89
CA SER A 83 -10.52 -6.80 2.80
C SER A 83 -9.38 -7.30 1.91
N ILE A 84 -8.21 -6.65 1.92
CA ILE A 84 -7.12 -7.03 1.02
C ILE A 84 -6.61 -8.43 1.36
N LYS A 85 -6.50 -9.30 0.36
CA LYS A 85 -6.01 -10.69 0.49
C LYS A 85 -4.69 -10.91 -0.21
N TYR A 86 -4.37 -10.10 -1.22
CA TYR A 86 -3.20 -10.33 -2.05
C TYR A 86 -2.48 -9.04 -2.46
N ILE A 87 -1.15 -9.07 -2.45
CA ILE A 87 -0.28 -8.04 -3.04
C ILE A 87 0.71 -8.73 -3.97
N SER A 88 0.68 -8.38 -5.26
CA SER A 88 1.62 -8.93 -6.24
C SER A 88 3.01 -8.28 -6.16
N LYS A 89 4.05 -9.01 -6.60
CA LYS A 89 5.47 -8.66 -6.55
C LYS A 89 5.84 -7.32 -7.17
N ASN A 90 5.04 -6.85 -8.13
CA ASN A 90 5.34 -5.67 -8.92
C ASN A 90 4.75 -4.37 -8.34
N VAL A 91 3.88 -4.45 -7.32
CA VAL A 91 3.16 -3.27 -6.80
C VAL A 91 4.11 -2.12 -6.44
N PHE A 92 5.20 -2.41 -5.73
CA PHE A 92 6.18 -1.40 -5.36
C PHE A 92 7.46 -1.42 -6.20
N ARG A 93 7.59 -2.32 -7.18
CA ARG A 93 8.84 -2.54 -7.93
C ARG A 93 9.35 -1.29 -8.61
N THR A 94 8.47 -0.56 -9.29
CA THR A 94 8.79 0.65 -10.07
C THR A 94 8.73 1.93 -9.23
N PHE A 95 8.40 1.81 -7.96
CA PHE A 95 8.17 2.95 -7.09
C PHE A 95 9.51 3.56 -6.64
N THR A 96 9.93 4.66 -7.27
CA THR A 96 11.22 5.32 -7.00
C THR A 96 11.20 6.21 -5.76
N THR A 97 10.01 6.62 -5.31
CA THR A 97 9.81 7.35 -4.06
C THR A 97 9.35 6.42 -2.95
N PRO A 98 9.72 6.63 -1.68
CA PRO A 98 9.35 5.69 -0.61
C PRO A 98 7.89 5.85 -0.17
N VAL A 99 7.22 4.72 0.15
CA VAL A 99 6.12 4.71 1.14
C VAL A 99 6.80 4.75 2.50
N ARG A 100 6.54 5.79 3.30
CA ARG A 100 7.20 5.93 4.61
C ARG A 100 6.64 4.93 5.62
N TYR A 101 5.32 4.78 5.65
CA TYR A 101 4.60 3.85 6.52
C TYR A 101 3.55 3.07 5.73
N LEU A 102 3.63 1.74 5.77
CA LEU A 102 2.58 0.85 5.27
C LEU A 102 1.77 0.34 6.47
N VAL A 103 0.44 0.46 6.41
CA VAL A 103 -0.46 -0.07 7.43
C VAL A 103 -1.18 -1.28 6.87
N ILE A 104 -0.98 -2.43 7.50
CA ILE A 104 -1.63 -3.70 7.16
C ILE A 104 -2.70 -3.99 8.21
N GLN A 105 -3.95 -4.08 7.75
CA GLN A 105 -5.11 -4.37 8.60
C GLN A 105 -5.71 -5.76 8.36
N SER A 106 -5.35 -6.42 7.26
CA SER A 106 -5.92 -7.70 6.90
C SER A 106 -5.33 -8.83 7.73
N GLU A 107 -6.20 -9.70 8.23
CA GLU A 107 -5.82 -10.90 8.98
C GLU A 107 -5.33 -12.06 8.10
N HIS A 108 -5.62 -11.99 6.80
CA HIS A 108 -5.30 -13.04 5.84
C HIS A 108 -4.75 -12.38 4.58
N LEU A 109 -3.48 -12.00 4.64
CA LEU A 109 -2.79 -11.32 3.55
C LEU A 109 -1.63 -12.17 3.05
N GLU A 110 -1.60 -12.37 1.74
CA GLU A 110 -0.48 -12.94 1.01
C GLU A 110 0.24 -11.82 0.24
N ILE A 111 1.55 -11.76 0.38
CA ILE A 111 2.41 -10.78 -0.26
C ILE A 111 3.45 -11.54 -1.05
N GLU A 112 3.36 -11.48 -2.39
CA GLU A 112 4.33 -12.13 -3.26
C GLU A 112 5.74 -11.58 -3.04
N CYS A 113 6.70 -12.49 -3.17
CA CYS A 113 8.14 -12.29 -3.22
C CYS A 113 8.58 -11.00 -3.91
N ASP A 114 9.65 -10.39 -3.40
CA ASP A 114 10.32 -9.18 -3.91
C ASP A 114 9.56 -7.86 -3.74
N THR A 115 8.33 -7.87 -3.23
CA THR A 115 7.53 -6.65 -2.93
C THR A 115 8.31 -5.64 -2.08
N PHE A 116 9.13 -6.10 -1.14
CA PHE A 116 9.93 -5.25 -0.23
C PHE A 116 11.42 -5.18 -0.57
N SER A 117 11.87 -5.87 -1.62
CA SER A 117 13.30 -6.00 -1.95
C SER A 117 13.98 -4.63 -2.09
N ARG A 118 15.11 -4.44 -1.41
CA ARG A 118 15.93 -3.21 -1.44
C ARG A 118 15.20 -1.94 -1.00
N ARG A 119 14.15 -2.05 -0.19
CA ARG A 119 13.44 -0.90 0.37
C ARG A 119 13.65 -0.78 1.86
N ARG A 120 13.75 0.48 2.29
CA ARG A 120 13.66 0.85 3.70
C ARG A 120 12.22 1.25 4.00
N MET A 121 11.48 0.38 4.68
CA MET A 121 10.07 0.59 4.97
C MET A 121 9.77 0.38 6.45
N LYS A 122 8.81 1.15 6.95
CA LYS A 122 8.22 0.91 8.26
C LYS A 122 6.82 0.37 8.05
N ILE A 123 6.52 -0.77 8.65
CA ILE A 123 5.23 -1.45 8.50
C ILE A 123 4.56 -1.49 9.85
N PHE A 124 3.34 -0.97 9.93
CA PHE A 124 2.45 -1.18 11.06
C PHE A 124 1.50 -2.31 10.71
N CYS A 125 1.71 -3.49 11.31
CA CYS A 125 0.87 -4.65 11.09
C CYS A 125 -0.05 -4.86 12.28
N PHE A 126 -1.35 -4.76 12.02
CA PHE A 126 -2.41 -4.93 13.01
C PHE A 126 -2.94 -6.37 13.06
N SER A 127 -2.46 -7.25 12.18
CA SER A 127 -2.90 -8.65 12.15
C SER A 127 -2.34 -9.45 13.32
N LYS A 128 -3.18 -10.35 13.84
CA LYS A 128 -2.84 -11.31 14.89
C LYS A 128 -1.83 -12.34 14.42
N THR A 129 -1.87 -12.70 13.14
CA THR A 129 -0.99 -13.68 12.53
C THR A 129 -0.15 -13.02 11.44
N PRO A 130 1.13 -13.39 11.28
CA PRO A 130 1.97 -12.81 10.24
C PRO A 130 1.35 -13.01 8.84
N PRO A 131 1.25 -11.96 8.01
CA PRO A 131 0.94 -12.12 6.60
C PRO A 131 1.90 -13.11 5.94
N TYR A 132 1.40 -13.98 5.07
CA TYR A 132 2.31 -14.80 4.28
C TYR A 132 3.14 -13.89 3.38
N CYS A 133 4.46 -14.03 3.45
CA CYS A 133 5.38 -13.38 2.55
C CYS A 133 6.60 -14.27 2.36
N ASP A 134 7.13 -14.28 1.14
CA ASP A 134 8.35 -14.98 0.77
C ASP A 134 9.35 -14.01 0.14
N GLY A 135 10.57 -14.48 -0.13
CA GLY A 135 11.63 -13.66 -0.72
C GLY A 135 12.52 -12.92 0.27
N ASP A 136 13.11 -11.82 -0.19
CA ASP A 136 14.01 -10.96 0.58
C ASP A 136 13.22 -9.94 1.42
N ILE A 137 13.49 -9.94 2.72
CA ILE A 137 12.87 -9.06 3.70
C ILE A 137 13.26 -7.59 3.51
N GLY A 138 14.43 -7.29 2.92
CA GLY A 138 14.94 -5.92 2.80
C GLY A 138 15.21 -5.24 4.16
N ASP A 139 15.14 -3.91 4.21
CA ASP A 139 15.34 -3.11 5.44
C ASP A 139 13.97 -2.70 6.01
N ILE A 140 13.29 -3.64 6.65
CA ILE A 140 11.98 -3.42 7.26
C ILE A 140 12.13 -3.19 8.78
N THR A 141 11.42 -2.18 9.29
CA THR A 141 11.04 -2.11 10.70
C THR A 141 9.55 -2.44 10.81
N LEU A 142 9.25 -3.54 11.48
CA LEU A 142 7.88 -4.01 11.70
C LEU A 142 7.40 -3.60 13.09
N PHE A 143 6.30 -2.88 13.12
CA PHE A 143 5.57 -2.51 14.33
C PHE A 143 4.35 -3.43 14.44
N VAL A 144 4.25 -4.19 15.52
CA VAL A 144 3.15 -5.11 15.82
C VAL A 144 2.62 -4.85 17.22
N TYR A 145 1.41 -5.29 17.51
CA TYR A 145 0.92 -5.25 18.88
C TYR A 145 1.83 -6.08 19.80
N PRO A 146 2.22 -5.58 21.00
CA PRO A 146 3.12 -6.29 21.90
C PRO A 146 2.69 -7.74 22.19
N GLU A 147 1.38 -8.00 22.29
CA GLU A 147 0.84 -9.33 22.54
C GLU A 147 1.05 -10.33 21.39
N TYR A 148 1.28 -9.87 20.16
CA TYR A 148 1.53 -10.72 18.98
C TYR A 148 3.01 -10.82 18.62
N GLN A 149 3.88 -10.04 19.28
CA GLN A 149 5.30 -9.93 18.90
C GLN A 149 6.01 -11.28 18.82
N SER A 150 5.81 -12.18 19.79
CA SER A 150 6.44 -13.50 19.80
C SER A 150 6.03 -14.39 18.62
N ILE A 151 4.82 -14.19 18.08
CA ILE A 151 4.34 -14.92 16.89
C ILE A 151 5.15 -14.47 15.67
N TYR A 152 5.42 -13.17 15.52
CA TYR A 152 6.22 -12.64 14.42
C TYR A 152 7.72 -12.96 14.58
N GLU A 153 8.24 -13.00 15.80
CA GLU A 153 9.63 -13.39 16.08
C GLU A 153 9.93 -14.86 15.77
N THR A 154 8.90 -15.71 15.71
CA THR A 154 9.03 -17.13 15.33
C THR A 154 8.66 -17.40 13.88
N ASP A 155 8.18 -16.40 13.15
CA ASP A 155 7.77 -16.52 11.75
C ASP A 155 8.98 -16.70 10.81
N PRO A 156 8.95 -17.61 9.83
CA PRO A 156 10.08 -17.86 8.93
C PRO A 156 10.51 -16.65 8.06
N PHE A 157 9.62 -15.69 7.83
CA PHE A 157 9.89 -14.50 7.03
C PHE A 157 10.09 -13.27 7.92
N TRP A 158 9.11 -12.94 8.76
CA TRP A 158 9.10 -11.70 9.52
C TRP A 158 10.13 -11.63 10.63
N SER A 159 10.58 -12.77 11.18
CA SER A 159 11.66 -12.82 12.18
C SER A 159 12.99 -12.26 11.69
N LYS A 160 13.14 -12.05 10.37
CA LYS A 160 14.37 -11.52 9.75
C LYS A 160 14.46 -9.98 9.78
N CYS A 161 13.41 -9.28 10.21
CA CYS A 161 13.40 -7.82 10.29
C CYS A 161 13.46 -7.30 11.74
N ALA A 162 13.59 -5.98 11.91
CA ALA A 162 13.50 -5.38 13.24
C ALA A 162 12.03 -5.32 13.69
N ILE A 163 11.66 -6.14 14.67
CA ILE A 163 10.30 -6.20 15.23
C ILE A 163 10.24 -5.32 16.49
N ILE A 164 9.24 -4.45 16.56
CA ILE A 164 9.00 -3.51 17.66
C ILE A 164 7.56 -3.64 18.13
N GLY A 165 7.36 -3.86 19.43
CA GLY A 165 6.05 -3.75 20.07
C GLY A 165 5.54 -2.30 20.00
N MET A 166 4.37 -2.10 19.40
CA MET A 166 3.74 -0.80 19.22
C MET A 166 3.44 -0.11 20.56
N SER A 167 3.78 1.17 20.64
CA SER A 167 3.34 2.10 21.69
C SER A 167 2.32 3.11 21.15
N LEU A 168 1.68 3.85 22.05
CA LEU A 168 0.79 4.95 21.69
C LEU A 168 1.52 6.02 20.84
N GLU A 169 2.77 6.34 21.16
CA GLU A 169 3.58 7.29 20.39
C GLU A 169 3.83 6.81 18.94
N ASN A 170 3.88 5.50 18.72
CA ASN A 170 3.99 4.97 17.36
C ASN A 170 2.68 5.14 16.60
N LEU A 171 1.53 5.01 17.26
CA LEU A 171 0.22 5.19 16.65
C LEU A 171 -0.08 6.66 16.31
N ASP A 172 0.48 7.62 17.05
CA ASP A 172 0.36 9.06 16.75
C ASP A 172 1.01 9.46 15.41
N ILE A 173 1.84 8.58 14.83
CA ILE A 173 2.41 8.75 13.49
C ILE A 173 1.37 8.47 12.40
N LEU A 174 0.45 7.53 12.66
CA LEU A 174 -0.56 7.03 11.72
C LEU A 174 -1.75 7.95 11.59
#